data_AF-A0AAD4BKI6-F1
#
_entry.id   AF-A0AAD4BKI6-F1
#
_cell.length_a   1.000
_cell.length_b   1.000
_cell.length_c   1.000
_cell.angle_alpha   90.00
_cell.angle_beta   90.00
_cell.angle_gamma   90.00
#
_symmetry.space_group_name_H-M   'P 1'
#
loop_
_entity.id
_entity.type
_entity.pdbx_description
1 polymer ?
#
loop_
_entity_poly.entity_id
_entity_poly.type
_entity_poly.pdbx_seq_one_letter_code
_entity_poly.pdbx_strand_id
1 'polypeptide(L)'
;QDVYARYLLSSSRGYPLRIPEPSQQLLWSRPDGLRIGDVGVVVPEDGGFDVFFNICLPREHPFKFLQSYWCSTSGQYFKLVDLRDEDIRIIPWVENPGRIVSTSSVTNIRTFESSSATPGAQSGRRSYEFDLSSNGVAFLVLPEGADRYDLRNRRLFFEEATRHGVDWYRFAEERLGRMISHDSLYLITGFYKALS
;
A
#
# COMPACT_ATOMS: atom_id res chain seq x y z
N GLN A 1 -1.21 -6.94 15.51
CA GLN A 1 -1.53 -5.71 14.77
C GLN A 1 -0.40 -4.71 14.95
N ASP A 2 0.13 -4.14 13.87
CA ASP A 2 1.24 -3.17 13.87
C ASP A 2 0.86 -1.88 14.63
N VAL A 3 1.73 -1.44 15.53
CA VAL A 3 1.59 -0.20 16.33
C VAL A 3 1.50 1.02 15.43
N TYR A 4 2.30 1.08 14.37
CA TYR A 4 2.26 2.16 13.38
C TYR A 4 0.87 2.27 12.76
N ALA A 5 0.33 1.12 12.34
CA ALA A 5 -0.97 1.11 11.68
C ALA A 5 -2.10 1.51 12.61
N ARG A 6 -2.12 0.95 13.83
CA ARG A 6 -3.11 1.30 14.86
C ARG A 6 -3.22 2.82 15.07
N TYR A 7 -2.10 3.51 15.04
CA TYR A 7 -2.02 4.93 15.29
C TYR A 7 -2.50 5.80 14.13
N LEU A 8 -2.38 5.34 12.88
CA LEU A 8 -2.76 6.12 11.70
C LEU A 8 -4.10 5.69 11.08
N LEU A 9 -4.69 4.56 11.51
CA LEU A 9 -5.99 4.09 11.02
C LEU A 9 -7.12 5.10 11.22
N SER A 10 -7.06 5.97 12.24
CA SER A 10 -8.04 7.03 12.47
C SER A 10 -8.09 8.07 11.34
N SER A 11 -7.07 8.13 10.47
CA SER A 11 -7.04 9.06 9.34
C SER A 11 -8.01 8.71 8.21
N SER A 12 -8.64 7.52 8.22
CA SER A 12 -9.57 7.05 7.19
C SER A 12 -8.99 7.00 5.76
N ARG A 13 -7.69 6.74 5.63
CA ARG A 13 -6.94 6.74 4.36
C ARG A 13 -6.63 5.36 3.80
N GLY A 14 -7.29 4.33 4.30
CA GLY A 14 -6.94 2.94 4.05
C GLY A 14 -6.02 2.38 5.13
N TYR A 15 -5.33 1.28 4.83
CA TYR A 15 -4.40 0.65 5.77
C TYR A 15 -2.99 1.24 5.60
N PRO A 16 -2.44 1.94 6.62
CA PRO A 16 -1.08 2.47 6.58
C PRO A 16 -0.01 1.36 6.66
N LEU A 17 0.99 1.43 5.79
CA LEU A 17 2.16 0.53 5.82
C LEU A 17 3.34 1.25 6.47
N ARG A 18 4.07 0.55 7.35
CA ARG A 18 5.30 1.08 7.96
C ARG A 18 6.46 1.07 6.96
N ILE A 19 6.51 0.03 6.12
CA ILE A 19 7.48 -0.11 5.02
C ILE A 19 6.65 -0.23 3.73
N PRO A 20 6.32 0.89 3.07
CA PRO A 20 5.54 0.87 1.84
C PRO A 20 6.32 0.31 0.64
N GLU A 21 7.65 0.33 0.70
CA GLU A 21 8.49 -0.21 -0.37
C GLU A 21 8.33 -1.72 -0.49
N PRO A 22 8.14 -2.25 -1.72
CA PRO A 22 8.21 -3.69 -1.94
C PRO A 22 9.57 -4.24 -1.48
N SER A 23 9.59 -5.52 -1.11
CA SER A 23 10.86 -6.23 -0.89
C SER A 23 11.77 -6.11 -2.12
N GLN A 24 13.09 -6.11 -1.92
CA GLN A 24 14.05 -5.98 -3.03
C GLN A 24 13.80 -6.98 -4.16
N GLN A 25 13.40 -8.20 -3.81
CA GLN A 25 13.03 -9.26 -4.77
C GLN A 25 11.87 -8.85 -5.68
N LEU A 26 10.94 -8.02 -5.20
CA LEU A 26 9.83 -7.47 -5.97
C LEU A 26 10.22 -6.22 -6.77
N LEU A 27 11.16 -5.39 -6.29
CA LEU A 27 11.56 -4.13 -6.92
C LEU A 27 12.04 -4.30 -8.38
N TRP A 28 12.79 -5.35 -8.70
CA TRP A 28 13.25 -5.59 -10.08
C TRP A 28 12.11 -5.91 -11.06
N SER A 29 10.98 -6.42 -10.54
CA SER A 29 9.82 -6.80 -11.35
C SER A 29 8.68 -5.77 -11.29
N ARG A 30 8.78 -4.80 -10.37
CA ARG A 30 7.71 -3.83 -10.04
C ARG A 30 8.31 -2.46 -9.72
N PRO A 31 8.76 -1.69 -10.73
CA PRO A 31 9.29 -0.35 -10.50
C PRO A 31 8.25 0.60 -9.88
N ASP A 32 6.95 0.37 -10.12
CA ASP A 32 5.86 1.16 -9.53
C ASP A 32 5.39 0.68 -8.16
N GLY A 33 5.96 -0.41 -7.65
CA GLY A 33 5.60 -1.01 -6.36
C GLY A 33 4.24 -1.71 -6.31
N LEU A 34 3.52 -1.50 -5.21
CA LEU A 34 2.18 -2.04 -4.98
C LEU A 34 1.16 -1.41 -5.94
N ARG A 35 0.13 -2.17 -6.31
CA ARG A 35 -0.84 -1.76 -7.33
C ARG A 35 -2.23 -2.33 -7.02
N ILE A 36 -3.25 -1.67 -7.59
CA ILE A 36 -4.64 -2.15 -7.52
C ILE A 36 -4.70 -3.59 -8.04
N GLY A 37 -5.40 -4.45 -7.30
CA GLY A 37 -5.55 -5.88 -7.60
C GLY A 37 -4.57 -6.78 -6.87
N ASP A 38 -3.53 -6.24 -6.21
CA ASP A 38 -2.64 -7.05 -5.39
C ASP A 38 -3.39 -7.64 -4.20
N VAL A 39 -3.22 -8.95 -4.01
CA VAL A 39 -3.70 -9.72 -2.87
C VAL A 39 -2.51 -10.15 -2.04
N GLY A 40 -2.58 -9.97 -0.72
CA GLY A 40 -1.47 -10.24 0.17
C GLY A 40 -1.79 -9.96 1.63
N VAL A 41 -0.75 -9.92 2.44
CA VAL A 41 -0.85 -9.64 3.88
C VAL A 41 0.12 -8.55 4.31
N VAL A 42 -0.26 -7.85 5.37
CA VAL A 42 0.68 -6.96 6.08
C VAL A 42 1.49 -7.80 7.04
N VAL A 43 2.80 -7.82 6.84
CA VAL A 43 3.76 -8.60 7.65
C VAL A 43 3.88 -7.94 9.03
N PRO A 44 3.54 -8.61 10.14
CA PRO A 44 3.55 -8.00 11.46
C PRO A 44 4.93 -7.52 11.93
N GLU A 45 6.00 -8.19 11.48
CA GLU A 45 7.37 -7.96 11.94
C GLU A 45 7.96 -6.65 11.40
N ASP A 46 7.72 -6.35 10.12
CA ASP A 46 8.31 -5.21 9.41
C ASP A 46 7.25 -4.18 8.94
N GLY A 47 5.97 -4.53 8.97
CA GLY A 47 4.86 -3.65 8.57
C GLY A 47 4.82 -3.37 7.07
N GLY A 48 5.51 -4.18 6.27
CA GLY A 48 5.45 -4.19 4.82
C GLY A 48 4.31 -5.08 4.30
N PHE A 49 4.16 -5.10 2.97
CA PHE A 49 3.11 -5.88 2.31
C PHE A 49 3.71 -7.04 1.52
N ASP A 50 3.43 -8.28 1.95
CA ASP A 50 3.80 -9.50 1.23
C ASP A 50 2.73 -9.82 0.18
N VAL A 51 3.06 -9.57 -1.09
CA VAL A 51 2.16 -9.79 -2.23
C VAL A 51 2.15 -11.27 -2.59
N PHE A 52 0.96 -11.88 -2.63
CA PHE A 52 0.77 -13.26 -3.06
C PHE A 52 0.50 -13.38 -4.55
N PHE A 53 -0.36 -12.51 -5.10
CA PHE A 53 -0.69 -12.46 -6.52
C PHE A 53 -1.43 -11.16 -6.83
N ASN A 54 -1.77 -10.94 -8.11
CA ASN A 54 -2.63 -9.83 -8.53
C ASN A 54 -3.78 -10.37 -9.40
N ILE A 55 -5.01 -10.02 -9.06
CA ILE A 55 -6.23 -10.53 -9.76
C ILE A 55 -6.44 -9.92 -11.16
N CYS A 56 -5.71 -8.87 -11.50
CA CYS A 56 -5.80 -8.15 -12.77
C CYS A 56 -4.62 -8.45 -13.71
N LEU A 57 -3.61 -9.20 -13.28
CA LEU A 57 -2.46 -9.52 -14.12
C LEU A 57 -2.65 -10.85 -14.86
N PRO A 58 -2.41 -10.91 -16.18
CA PRO A 58 -2.52 -12.14 -16.95
C PRO A 58 -1.48 -13.18 -16.52
N ARG A 59 -1.75 -14.43 -16.88
CA ARG A 59 -0.93 -15.62 -16.54
C ARG A 59 0.48 -15.57 -17.12
N GLU A 60 0.65 -14.88 -18.23
CA GLU A 60 1.89 -14.78 -18.98
C GLU A 60 2.75 -13.59 -18.55
N HIS A 61 2.32 -12.85 -17.52
CA HIS A 61 3.09 -11.74 -16.98
C HIS A 61 4.46 -12.25 -16.46
N PRO A 62 5.57 -11.51 -16.64
CA PRO A 62 6.91 -11.92 -16.19
C PRO A 62 7.05 -12.18 -14.67
N PHE A 63 5.97 -12.02 -13.91
CA PHE A 63 5.83 -12.29 -12.47
C PHE A 63 5.71 -13.79 -12.15
N LYS A 64 6.55 -14.62 -12.81
CA LYS A 64 6.47 -16.09 -12.84
C LYS A 64 6.58 -16.79 -11.48
N PHE A 65 7.11 -16.14 -10.44
CA PHE A 65 7.47 -16.81 -9.19
C PHE A 65 6.26 -17.17 -8.33
N LEU A 66 5.21 -16.33 -8.31
CA LEU A 66 4.01 -16.57 -7.49
C LEU A 66 2.89 -17.28 -8.27
N GLN A 67 2.89 -17.16 -9.59
CA GLN A 67 1.91 -17.80 -10.47
C GLN A 67 2.17 -19.29 -10.71
N SER A 68 3.41 -19.77 -10.46
CA SER A 68 3.77 -21.19 -10.60
C SER A 68 3.12 -22.08 -9.54
N TYR A 69 2.96 -21.59 -8.31
CA TYR A 69 2.30 -22.30 -7.20
C TYR A 69 0.77 -22.42 -7.39
N TRP A 70 0.19 -21.59 -8.25
CA TRP A 70 -1.25 -21.46 -8.52
C TRP A 70 -1.82 -22.59 -9.40
N CYS A 71 -0.97 -23.25 -10.20
CA CYS A 71 -1.39 -24.10 -11.31
C CYS A 71 -1.58 -25.59 -10.95
N SER A 72 -1.30 -25.98 -9.71
CA SER A 72 -1.19 -27.40 -9.34
C SER A 72 -2.49 -28.08 -8.88
N THR A 73 -3.57 -27.35 -8.60
CA THR A 73 -4.87 -27.97 -8.22
C THR A 73 -6.05 -27.13 -8.71
N SER A 74 -6.94 -27.77 -9.48
CA SER A 74 -8.30 -27.40 -9.89
C SER A 74 -8.57 -26.27 -10.89
N GLY A 75 -7.70 -25.28 -11.11
CA GLY A 75 -7.94 -24.25 -12.15
C GLY A 75 -9.23 -23.41 -11.97
N GLN A 76 -9.83 -23.44 -10.79
CA GLN A 76 -11.13 -22.82 -10.47
C GLN A 76 -11.01 -21.48 -9.71
N TYR A 77 -9.79 -21.06 -9.34
CA TYR A 77 -9.57 -19.94 -8.44
C TYR A 77 -9.31 -18.59 -9.12
N PHE A 78 -9.42 -18.54 -10.44
CA PHE A 78 -9.02 -17.37 -11.21
C PHE A 78 -10.06 -16.98 -12.25
N LYS A 79 -10.61 -15.79 -12.07
CA LYS A 79 -11.10 -14.97 -13.16
C LYS A 79 -10.20 -13.75 -13.26
N LEU A 80 -9.50 -13.61 -14.39
CA LEU A 80 -8.79 -12.36 -14.70
C LEU A 80 -9.83 -11.24 -14.67
N VAL A 81 -9.69 -10.31 -13.73
CA VAL A 81 -10.49 -9.10 -13.74
C VAL A 81 -9.85 -8.19 -14.76
N ASP A 82 -10.49 -8.08 -15.93
CA ASP A 82 -10.11 -7.12 -16.95
C ASP A 82 -10.33 -5.71 -16.38
N LEU A 83 -9.22 -5.05 -16.08
CA LEU A 83 -9.18 -3.71 -15.50
C LEU A 83 -8.50 -2.79 -16.50
N ARG A 84 -9.26 -1.83 -17.03
CA ARG A 84 -8.74 -0.84 -17.96
C ARG A 84 -8.33 0.42 -17.20
N ASP A 85 -7.51 1.26 -17.81
CA ASP A 85 -7.07 2.51 -17.20
C ASP A 85 -8.25 3.42 -16.82
N GLU A 86 -9.36 3.38 -17.56
CA GLU A 86 -10.56 4.16 -17.26
C GLU A 86 -11.28 3.69 -15.98
N ASP A 87 -11.05 2.45 -15.56
CA ASP A 87 -11.61 1.88 -14.33
C ASP A 87 -10.85 2.36 -13.08
N ILE A 88 -9.70 3.02 -13.27
CA ILE A 88 -8.90 3.65 -12.22
C ILE A 88 -9.14 5.17 -12.25
N ARG A 89 -9.58 5.72 -11.13
CA ARG A 89 -9.65 7.17 -10.92
C ARG A 89 -8.34 7.65 -10.30
N ILE A 90 -7.67 8.55 -10.99
CA ILE A 90 -6.50 9.27 -10.48
C ILE A 90 -6.97 10.64 -9.97
N ILE A 91 -6.61 10.97 -8.74
CA ILE A 91 -6.83 12.28 -8.12
C ILE A 91 -5.43 12.86 -7.85
N PRO A 92 -4.91 13.70 -8.77
CA PRO A 92 -3.58 14.26 -8.60
C PRO A 92 -3.56 15.27 -7.46
N TRP A 93 -2.42 15.37 -6.77
CA TRP A 93 -2.15 16.38 -5.73
C TRP A 93 -3.19 16.41 -4.60
N VAL A 94 -3.75 15.25 -4.24
CA VAL A 94 -4.75 15.17 -3.17
C VAL A 94 -4.13 15.53 -1.81
N GLU A 95 -2.84 15.25 -1.64
CA GLU A 95 -2.05 15.73 -0.51
C GLU A 95 -1.08 16.81 -0.97
N ASN A 96 -1.16 17.96 -0.32
CA ASN A 96 -0.24 19.07 -0.55
C ASN A 96 1.18 18.73 -0.07
N PRO A 97 2.22 19.30 -0.70
CA PRO A 97 3.59 19.25 -0.18
C PRO A 97 3.68 19.64 1.30
N GLY A 98 4.46 18.89 2.06
CA GLY A 98 4.65 19.09 3.50
C GLY A 98 3.50 18.58 4.35
N ARG A 99 2.55 17.84 3.77
CA ARG A 99 1.46 17.23 4.53
C ARG A 99 2.01 16.22 5.54
N ILE A 100 1.49 16.30 6.75
CA ILE A 100 1.74 15.33 7.81
C ILE A 100 0.42 14.65 8.19
N VAL A 101 0.43 13.32 8.19
CA VAL A 101 -0.62 12.50 8.78
C VAL A 101 -0.06 11.94 10.08
N SER A 102 -0.73 12.19 11.20
CA SER A 102 -0.23 11.81 12.52
C SER A 102 -1.35 11.33 13.43
N THR A 103 -0.95 10.70 14.53
CA THR A 103 -1.84 10.38 15.65
C THR A 103 -2.46 11.63 16.26
N SER A 104 -3.64 11.49 16.86
CA SER A 104 -4.28 12.54 17.67
C SER A 104 -3.42 13.05 18.84
N SER A 105 -2.38 12.31 19.25
CA SER A 105 -1.45 12.71 20.33
C SER A 105 -0.44 13.81 19.94
N VAL A 106 -0.34 14.18 18.65
CA VAL A 106 0.52 15.28 18.20
C VAL A 106 -0.23 16.60 18.41
N THR A 107 0.29 17.46 19.30
CA THR A 107 -0.39 18.70 19.70
C THR A 107 0.07 19.91 18.88
N ASN A 108 1.29 19.87 18.34
CA ASN A 108 1.83 20.92 17.50
C ASN A 108 2.75 20.33 16.43
N ILE A 109 2.69 20.89 15.22
CA ILE A 109 3.56 20.59 14.10
C ILE A 109 4.13 21.91 13.61
N ARG A 110 5.45 22.07 13.70
CA ARG A 110 6.15 23.23 13.14
C ARG A 110 6.99 22.79 11.95
N THR A 111 6.81 23.47 10.83
CA THR A 111 7.59 23.26 9.61
C THR A 111 8.52 24.44 9.44
N PHE A 112 9.81 24.17 9.31
CA PHE A 112 10.82 25.19 9.01
C PHE A 112 11.40 24.92 7.63
N GLU A 113 11.48 25.95 6.81
CA GLU A 113 12.17 25.92 5.52
C GLU A 113 13.40 26.80 5.63
N SER A 114 14.59 26.19 5.64
CA SER A 114 15.82 26.95 5.53
C SER A 114 16.14 27.14 4.04
N SER A 115 15.93 28.35 3.53
CA SER A 115 16.47 28.78 2.25
C SER A 115 17.96 29.09 2.42
N SER A 116 18.83 28.25 1.85
CA SER A 116 20.21 28.67 1.63
C SER A 116 20.17 29.81 0.61
N ALA A 117 20.67 30.99 0.99
CA ALA A 117 20.67 32.19 0.17
C ALA A 117 21.68 32.14 -1.00
N THR A 118 21.86 30.97 -1.61
CA THR A 118 22.75 30.79 -2.77
C THR A 118 21.91 30.83 -4.04
N PRO A 119 22.10 31.81 -4.94
CA PRO A 119 21.41 31.84 -6.22
C PRO A 119 21.76 30.55 -7.00
N GLY A 120 20.76 29.69 -7.23
CA GLY A 120 20.91 28.46 -8.02
C GLY A 120 20.86 27.13 -7.26
N ALA A 121 20.81 27.12 -5.92
CA ALA A 121 20.65 25.88 -5.14
C ALA A 121 19.18 25.70 -4.71
N GLN A 122 18.36 25.05 -5.53
CA GLN A 122 16.95 24.73 -5.19
C GLN A 122 16.81 23.52 -4.25
N SER A 123 17.62 23.43 -3.20
CA SER A 123 17.43 22.40 -2.17
C SER A 123 17.22 23.08 -0.82
N GLY A 124 16.00 23.60 -0.64
CA GLY A 124 15.55 24.08 0.66
C GLY A 124 15.42 22.89 1.61
N ARG A 125 16.22 22.87 2.68
CA ARG A 125 16.08 21.83 3.70
C ARG A 125 14.82 22.12 4.51
N ARG A 126 13.85 21.20 4.47
CA ARG A 126 12.63 21.26 5.29
C ARG A 126 12.83 20.45 6.56
N SER A 127 12.66 21.07 7.71
CA SER A 127 12.71 20.39 9.02
C SER A 127 11.36 20.45 9.71
N TYR A 128 11.02 19.39 10.44
CA TYR A 128 9.77 19.24 11.16
C TYR A 128 10.05 19.09 12.66
N GLU A 129 9.35 19.86 13.48
CA GLU A 129 9.38 19.77 14.94
C GLU A 129 7.98 19.41 15.44
N PHE A 130 7.93 18.51 16.43
CA PHE A 130 6.70 17.92 16.94
C PHE A 130 6.63 18.03 18.45
N ASP A 131 5.52 18.55 18.96
CA ASP A 131 5.19 18.48 20.39
C ASP A 131 4.29 17.26 20.64
N LEU A 132 4.68 16.40 21.58
CA LEU A 132 3.99 15.13 21.86
C LEU A 132 3.30 15.19 23.23
N SER A 133 2.03 14.78 23.29
CA SER A 133 1.26 14.69 24.55
C SER A 133 1.24 13.29 25.18
N SER A 134 1.83 12.29 24.53
CA SER A 134 1.82 10.90 24.98
C SER A 134 3.09 10.14 24.54
N ASN A 135 3.36 9.00 25.19
CA ASN A 135 4.56 8.18 24.94
C ASN A 135 4.54 7.38 23.62
N GLY A 136 3.46 7.42 22.84
CA GLY A 136 3.34 6.69 21.57
C GLY A 136 2.81 7.58 20.46
N VAL A 137 3.56 7.66 19.36
CA VAL A 137 3.25 8.52 18.21
C VAL A 137 3.66 7.83 16.93
N ALA A 138 2.85 7.98 15.89
CA ALA A 138 3.22 7.68 14.52
C ALA A 138 2.96 8.91 13.65
N PHE A 139 3.84 9.14 12.69
CA PHE A 139 3.70 10.18 11.70
C PHE A 139 4.08 9.64 10.31
N LEU A 140 3.41 10.18 9.30
CA LEU A 140 3.70 10.00 7.89
C LEU A 140 3.86 11.41 7.31
N VAL A 141 5.05 11.70 6.79
CA VAL A 141 5.36 12.98 6.15
C VAL A 141 5.36 12.76 4.65
N LEU A 142 4.68 13.64 3.92
CA LEU A 142 4.65 13.68 2.46
C LEU A 142 5.26 15.01 2.01
N PRO A 143 6.60 15.12 1.92
CA PRO A 143 7.26 16.39 1.66
C PRO A 143 6.87 16.99 0.31
N GLU A 144 6.69 16.16 -0.71
CA GLU A 144 6.30 16.54 -2.06
C GLU A 144 4.79 16.38 -2.30
N GLY A 145 4.06 15.81 -1.35
CA GLY A 145 2.64 15.49 -1.47
C GLY A 145 2.40 14.08 -1.99
N ALA A 146 1.17 13.80 -2.41
CA ALA A 146 0.78 12.49 -2.92
C ALA A 146 -0.41 12.57 -3.90
N ASP A 147 -0.40 11.64 -4.85
CA ASP A 147 -1.53 11.34 -5.71
C ASP A 147 -2.36 10.21 -5.09
N ARG A 148 -3.65 10.15 -5.42
CA ARG A 148 -4.53 9.05 -5.01
C ARG A 148 -5.09 8.31 -6.22
N TYR A 149 -5.05 6.99 -6.11
CA TYR A 149 -5.57 6.05 -7.10
C TYR A 149 -6.70 5.25 -6.46
N ASP A 150 -7.90 5.31 -7.04
CA ASP A 150 -9.06 4.56 -6.57
C ASP A 150 -9.64 3.71 -7.69
N LEU A 151 -9.95 2.45 -7.39
CA LEU A 151 -10.79 1.62 -8.26
C LEU A 151 -12.22 2.21 -8.29
N ARG A 152 -12.71 2.58 -9.48
CA ARG A 152 -14.06 3.13 -9.65
C ARG A 152 -15.13 2.10 -9.32
N ASN A 153 -14.98 0.89 -9.86
CA ASN A 153 -15.94 -0.19 -9.69
C ASN A 153 -15.46 -1.23 -8.67
N ARG A 154 -15.58 -0.89 -7.38
CA ARG A 154 -15.20 -1.80 -6.28
C ARG A 154 -16.04 -3.07 -6.23
N ARG A 155 -17.22 -3.08 -6.86
CA ARG A 155 -18.12 -4.25 -6.89
C ARG A 155 -17.46 -5.44 -7.59
N LEU A 156 -16.70 -5.21 -8.66
CA LEU A 156 -15.98 -6.29 -9.36
C LEU A 156 -15.02 -7.03 -8.43
N PHE A 157 -14.23 -6.28 -7.67
CA PHE A 157 -13.26 -6.84 -6.73
C PHE A 157 -13.95 -7.50 -5.54
N PHE A 158 -15.03 -6.89 -5.05
CA PHE A 158 -15.82 -7.45 -3.96
C PHE A 158 -16.47 -8.79 -4.34
N GLU A 159 -17.06 -8.89 -5.54
CA GLU A 159 -17.65 -10.14 -6.03
C GLU A 159 -16.59 -11.24 -6.22
N GLU A 160 -15.41 -10.87 -6.71
CA GLU A 160 -14.30 -11.81 -6.89
C GLU A 160 -13.75 -12.31 -5.55
N ALA A 161 -13.49 -11.40 -4.60
CA ALA A 161 -13.06 -11.74 -3.25
C ALA A 161 -14.12 -12.56 -2.49
N THR A 162 -15.40 -12.29 -2.70
CA THR A 162 -16.50 -13.08 -2.09
C THR A 162 -16.53 -14.49 -2.66
N ARG A 163 -16.30 -14.64 -3.98
CA ARG A 163 -16.36 -15.94 -4.64
C ARG A 163 -15.15 -16.82 -4.33
N HIS A 164 -13.96 -16.23 -4.23
CA HIS A 164 -12.70 -16.97 -4.17
C HIS A 164 -11.88 -16.73 -2.89
N GLY A 165 -12.35 -15.89 -1.97
CA GLY A 165 -11.59 -15.51 -0.78
C GLY A 165 -11.13 -16.71 0.05
N VAL A 166 -11.98 -17.72 0.23
CA VAL A 166 -11.63 -18.98 0.92
C VAL A 166 -10.46 -19.68 0.25
N ASP A 167 -10.44 -19.69 -1.08
CA ASP A 167 -9.38 -20.33 -1.85
C ASP A 167 -8.08 -19.52 -1.81
N TRP A 168 -8.17 -18.19 -1.73
CA TRP A 168 -7.01 -17.33 -1.50
C TRP A 168 -6.38 -17.57 -0.13
N TYR A 169 -7.19 -17.79 0.90
CA TYR A 169 -6.72 -18.21 2.23
C TYR A 169 -5.98 -19.54 2.17
N ARG A 170 -6.61 -20.58 1.59
CA ARG A 170 -5.96 -21.89 1.43
C ARG A 170 -4.69 -21.81 0.60
N PHE A 171 -4.66 -21.00 -0.46
CA PHE A 171 -3.46 -20.79 -1.25
C PHE A 171 -2.32 -20.22 -0.40
N ALA A 172 -2.60 -19.19 0.41
CA ALA A 172 -1.60 -18.60 1.29
C ALA A 172 -1.06 -19.60 2.32
N GLU A 173 -1.94 -20.36 2.98
CA GLU A 173 -1.56 -21.32 4.01
C GLU A 173 -0.89 -22.57 3.43
N GLU A 174 -1.53 -23.24 2.48
CA GLU A 174 -1.13 -24.55 1.98
C GLU A 174 -0.01 -24.48 0.94
N ARG A 175 0.03 -23.42 0.11
CA ARG A 175 1.01 -23.30 -0.99
C ARG A 175 2.17 -22.38 -0.64
N LEU A 176 1.88 -21.24 0.00
CA LEU A 176 2.91 -20.28 0.39
C LEU A 176 3.43 -20.51 1.82
N GLY A 177 2.79 -21.39 2.60
CA GLY A 177 3.19 -21.67 3.98
C GLY A 177 3.01 -20.46 4.92
N ARG A 178 2.13 -19.53 4.57
CA ARG A 178 1.89 -18.31 5.35
C ARG A 178 0.88 -18.59 6.45
N MET A 179 1.24 -18.27 7.69
CA MET A 179 0.29 -18.28 8.80
C MET A 179 -0.47 -16.96 8.80
N ILE A 180 -1.66 -16.95 8.20
CA ILE A 180 -2.48 -15.75 8.09
C ILE A 180 -3.68 -15.85 9.01
N SER A 181 -4.01 -14.76 9.71
CA SER A 181 -5.23 -14.73 10.51
C SER A 181 -6.43 -14.34 9.63
N HIS A 182 -7.63 -14.70 10.07
CA HIS A 182 -8.89 -14.58 9.32
C HIS A 182 -9.26 -13.15 8.86
N ASP A 183 -8.60 -12.12 9.39
CA ASP A 183 -8.82 -10.71 9.08
C ASP A 183 -7.56 -10.03 8.51
N SER A 184 -6.56 -10.80 8.10
CA SER A 184 -5.26 -10.28 7.67
C SER A 184 -4.99 -10.38 6.18
N LEU A 185 -5.91 -10.96 5.38
CA LEU A 185 -5.82 -10.96 3.93
C LEU A 185 -6.42 -9.67 3.35
N TYR A 186 -5.63 -8.97 2.52
CA TYR A 186 -6.00 -7.70 1.91
C TYR A 186 -6.01 -7.80 0.40
N LEU A 187 -6.99 -7.12 -0.21
CA LEU A 187 -7.05 -6.85 -1.65
C LEU A 187 -6.98 -5.34 -1.87
N ILE A 188 -5.97 -4.88 -2.60
CA ILE A 188 -5.75 -3.44 -2.85
C ILE A 188 -6.80 -2.92 -3.84
N THR A 189 -7.71 -2.05 -3.37
CA THR A 189 -8.69 -1.36 -4.23
C THR A 189 -8.32 0.10 -4.52
N GLY A 190 -7.21 0.58 -3.99
CA GLY A 190 -6.74 1.96 -4.12
C GLY A 190 -5.54 2.23 -3.21
N PHE A 191 -4.80 3.28 -3.50
CA PHE A 191 -3.59 3.64 -2.75
C PHE A 191 -3.25 5.13 -2.91
N TYR A 192 -2.39 5.64 -2.02
CA TYR A 192 -1.72 6.92 -2.18
C TYR A 192 -0.30 6.69 -2.69
N LYS A 193 0.12 7.44 -3.70
CA LYS A 193 1.49 7.41 -4.22
C LYS A 193 2.18 8.71 -3.82
N ALA A 194 3.22 8.60 -3.01
CA ALA A 194 4.05 9.76 -2.69
C ALA A 194 4.71 10.29 -3.97
N LEU A 195 4.75 11.62 -4.09
CA LEU A 195 5.49 12.28 -5.17
C LEU A 195 6.98 12.28 -4.82
N SER A 196 7.83 12.20 -5.85
CA SER A 196 9.30 12.21 -5.74
C SER A 196 9.89 13.37 -6.52
#